data_AF-A0A5C3LQQ8-F1
#
_entry.id   AF-A0A5C3LQQ8-F1
#
_cell.length_a   1.000
_cell.length_b   1.000
_cell.length_c   1.000
_cell.angle_alpha   90.00
_cell.angle_beta   90.00
_cell.angle_gamma   90.00
#
_symmetry.space_group_name_H-M   'P 1'
#
loop_
_entity.id
_entity.type
_entity.pdbx_description
1 polymer ?
#
loop_
_entity_poly.entity_id
_entity_poly.type
_entity_poly.pdbx_seq_one_letter_code
_entity_poly.pdbx_strand_id
1 'polypeptide(L)'
;MIPAQPYLPWKVSISILHLIAALSSALRVEYRRRTRRLWWDDYASIVSAIFGCFSIAIIWLRLGRFDDSDHSRRLKVALSYLNQMCFGFTIWWSRISLALAVVRITPVWSKTRPWVIGFTCAFILIFVTHVVGIPVTCAVNTTWQHVKGDILICAPSYGVTVASLIS
;
A
#
# COMPACT_ATOMS: atom_id res chain seq x y z
N MET A 1 -32.75 -8.94 -3.85
CA MET A 1 -32.02 -8.37 -2.69
C MET A 1 -30.79 -9.22 -2.46
N ILE A 2 -29.59 -8.66 -2.63
CA ILE A 2 -28.34 -9.35 -2.29
C ILE A 2 -28.20 -9.26 -0.76
N PRO A 3 -28.04 -10.38 -0.03
CA PRO A 3 -27.92 -10.34 1.42
C PRO A 3 -26.73 -9.48 1.83
N ALA A 4 -26.91 -8.67 2.87
CA ALA A 4 -25.82 -7.88 3.47
C ALA A 4 -24.69 -8.83 3.87
N GLN A 5 -23.60 -8.81 3.11
CA GLN A 5 -22.43 -9.64 3.38
C GLN A 5 -21.88 -9.28 4.76
N PRO A 6 -21.62 -10.27 5.64
CA PRO A 6 -20.95 -9.99 6.90
C PRO A 6 -19.53 -9.49 6.57
N TYR A 7 -19.29 -8.19 6.75
CA TYR A 7 -17.99 -7.54 6.54
C TYR A 7 -16.97 -7.87 7.64
N LEU A 8 -17.45 -8.47 8.74
CA LEU A 8 -16.69 -8.75 9.95
C LEU A 8 -15.65 -9.87 9.77
N PRO A 9 -15.98 -11.04 9.17
CA PRO A 9 -14.98 -12.06 8.85
C PRO A 9 -13.87 -11.55 7.93
N TRP A 10 -14.23 -10.85 6.85
CA TRP A 10 -13.28 -10.26 5.91
C TRP A 10 -12.29 -9.30 6.60
N LYS A 11 -12.82 -8.42 7.46
CA LYS A 11 -12.04 -7.47 8.25
C LYS A 11 -11.04 -8.18 9.16
N VAL A 12 -11.50 -9.21 9.87
CA VAL A 12 -10.66 -10.01 10.77
C VAL A 12 -9.56 -10.73 9.98
N SER A 13 -9.91 -11.38 8.87
CA SER A 13 -8.94 -12.08 8.01
C SER A 13 -7.85 -11.14 7.48
N ILE A 14 -8.22 -9.97 6.95
CA ILE A 14 -7.23 -8.99 6.45
C ILE A 14 -6.33 -8.49 7.58
N SER A 15 -6.90 -8.22 8.75
CA SER A 15 -6.15 -7.72 9.92
C SER A 15 -5.11 -8.74 10.37
N ILE A 16 -5.48 -10.02 10.43
CA ILE A 16 -4.57 -11.11 10.78
C ILE A 16 -3.45 -11.22 9.74
N LEU A 17 -3.77 -11.17 8.45
CA LEU A 17 -2.77 -11.23 7.39
C LEU A 17 -1.78 -10.06 7.45
N HIS A 18 -2.26 -8.84 7.69
CA HIS A 18 -1.39 -7.66 7.85
C HIS A 18 -0.53 -7.77 9.12
N LEU A 19 -1.08 -8.31 10.22
CA LEU A 19 -0.33 -8.54 11.44
C LEU A 19 0.79 -9.57 11.23
N ILE A 20 0.49 -10.69 10.57
CA ILE A 20 1.49 -11.71 10.22
C ILE A 20 2.57 -11.10 9.31
N ALA A 21 2.18 -10.30 8.31
CA ALA A 21 3.12 -9.64 7.41
C ALA A 21 4.02 -8.64 8.15
N ALA A 22 3.47 -7.85 9.07
CA ALA A 22 4.21 -6.90 9.89
C ALA A 22 5.19 -7.61 10.85
N LEU A 23 4.73 -8.67 11.53
CA LEU A 23 5.57 -9.47 12.42
C LEU A 23 6.70 -10.18 11.66
N SER A 24 6.40 -10.77 10.50
CA SER A 24 7.41 -11.40 9.64
C SER A 24 8.48 -10.40 9.19
N SER A 25 8.06 -9.19 8.81
CA SER A 25 8.96 -8.10 8.43
C SER A 25 9.83 -7.66 9.61
N ALA A 26 9.24 -7.50 10.80
CA ALA A 26 9.97 -7.12 12.02
C ALA A 26 10.99 -8.20 12.44
N LEU A 27 10.60 -9.48 12.41
CA LEU A 27 11.49 -10.60 12.72
C LEU A 27 12.67 -10.68 11.75
N ARG A 28 12.42 -10.48 10.44
CA ARG A 28 13.48 -10.42 9.42
C ARG A 28 14.48 -9.29 9.72
N VAL A 29 13.99 -8.11 10.08
CA VAL A 29 14.83 -6.95 10.42
C VAL A 29 15.62 -7.21 11.70
N GLU A 30 14.99 -7.72 12.75
CA GLU A 30 15.65 -7.99 14.04
C GLU A 30 16.74 -9.06 13.90
N TYR A 31 16.46 -10.15 13.16
CA TYR A 31 17.44 -11.18 12.86
C TYR A 31 18.68 -10.59 12.17
N ARG A 32 18.48 -9.76 11.13
CA ARG A 32 19.58 -9.12 10.37
C ARG A 32 20.28 -8.01 11.13
N ARG A 33 19.57 -7.29 12.01
CA ARG A 33 20.13 -6.31 12.93
C ARG A 33 21.13 -6.98 13.88
N ARG A 34 20.77 -8.14 14.43
CA ARG A 34 21.69 -8.95 15.24
C ARG A 34 22.91 -9.43 14.44
N THR A 35 22.76 -9.75 13.16
CA THR A 35 23.89 -10.13 12.28
C THR A 35 24.69 -8.92 11.75
N ARG A 36 24.40 -7.68 12.19
CA ARG A 36 25.01 -6.41 11.71
C ARG A 36 25.04 -6.23 10.19
N ARG A 37 24.09 -6.81 9.46
CA ARG A 37 24.01 -6.74 7.98
C ARG A 37 22.84 -5.90 7.48
N LEU A 38 22.58 -4.78 8.16
CA LEU A 38 21.56 -3.79 7.80
C LEU A 38 21.85 -3.18 6.44
N TRP A 39 20.87 -3.26 5.54
CA TRP A 39 20.91 -2.70 4.19
C TRP A 39 19.66 -1.88 3.89
N TRP A 40 19.68 -1.13 2.79
CA TRP A 40 18.53 -0.32 2.31
C TRP A 40 17.23 -1.13 2.14
N ASP A 41 17.33 -2.42 1.82
CA ASP A 41 16.21 -3.39 1.80
C ASP A 41 15.46 -3.45 3.15
N ASP A 42 16.20 -3.46 4.26
CA ASP A 42 15.62 -3.62 5.59
C ASP A 42 14.87 -2.33 6.01
N TYR A 43 15.40 -1.15 5.65
CA TYR A 43 14.68 0.13 5.84
C TYR A 43 13.39 0.18 5.03
N ALA A 44 13.42 -0.31 3.79
CA ALA A 44 12.24 -0.36 2.94
C ALA A 44 11.13 -1.27 3.50
N SER A 45 11.53 -2.40 4.08
CA SER A 45 10.61 -3.33 4.74
C SER A 45 9.98 -2.73 6.01
N ILE A 46 10.73 -1.95 6.81
CA ILE A 46 10.19 -1.25 7.99
C ILE A 46 9.11 -0.24 7.57
N VAL A 47 9.37 0.55 6.53
CA VAL A 47 8.39 1.52 6.03
C VAL A 47 7.10 0.81 5.61
N SER A 48 7.21 -0.30 4.87
CA SER A 48 6.05 -1.13 4.50
C SER A 48 5.29 -1.66 5.73
N ALA A 49 5.99 -2.09 6.78
CA ALA A 49 5.36 -2.62 7.99
C ALA A 49 4.59 -1.52 8.76
N ILE A 50 5.16 -0.30 8.86
CA ILE A 50 4.51 0.85 9.50
C ILE A 50 3.20 1.20 8.77
N PHE A 51 3.24 1.30 7.44
CA PHE A 51 2.03 1.58 6.65
C PHE A 51 1.03 0.42 6.67
N GLY A 52 1.49 -0.82 6.83
CA GLY A 52 0.63 -1.98 7.10
C GLY A 52 -0.16 -1.82 8.40
N CYS A 53 0.48 -1.38 9.49
CA CYS A 53 -0.18 -1.11 10.77
C CYS A 53 -1.22 0.02 10.66
N PHE A 54 -0.89 1.11 9.96
CA PHE A 54 -1.86 2.17 9.69
C PHE A 54 -3.04 1.67 8.86
N SER A 55 -2.80 0.82 7.87
CA SER A 55 -3.86 0.21 7.05
C SER A 55 -4.84 -0.58 7.90
N ILE A 56 -4.36 -1.36 8.89
CA ILE A 56 -5.24 -2.05 9.85
C ILE A 56 -6.11 -1.02 10.57
N ALA A 57 -5.52 -0.02 11.22
CA ALA A 57 -6.26 1.00 11.96
C ALA A 57 -7.33 1.69 11.09
N ILE A 58 -6.98 2.05 9.85
CA ILE A 58 -7.88 2.70 8.91
C ILE A 58 -9.03 1.78 8.48
N ILE A 59 -8.77 0.50 8.18
CA ILE A 59 -9.81 -0.49 7.89
C ILE A 59 -10.76 -0.63 9.08
N TRP A 60 -10.22 -0.57 10.30
CA TRP A 60 -11.03 -0.62 11.52
C TRP A 60 -11.94 0.58 11.69
N LEU A 61 -11.43 1.77 11.41
CA LEU A 61 -12.16 3.04 11.47
C LEU A 61 -13.17 3.19 10.31
N ARG A 62 -12.82 2.79 9.10
CA ARG A 62 -13.66 2.94 7.89
C ARG A 62 -14.97 2.14 7.95
N LEU A 63 -14.95 0.98 8.61
CA LEU A 63 -16.11 0.11 8.80
C LEU A 63 -16.86 0.41 10.11
N GLY A 64 -16.52 1.49 10.81
CA GLY A 64 -17.28 1.98 11.95
C GLY A 64 -18.67 2.45 11.53
N ARG A 65 -19.66 2.32 12.42
CA ARG A 65 -21.03 2.79 12.17
C ARG A 65 -21.01 4.33 12.18
N PHE A 66 -21.01 4.94 11.01
CA PHE A 66 -21.01 6.38 10.85
C PHE A 66 -22.44 6.89 10.70
N ASP A 67 -22.83 7.85 11.53
CA ASP A 67 -24.10 8.58 11.40
C ASP A 67 -24.14 9.40 10.11
N ASP A 68 -25.32 9.72 9.57
CA ASP A 68 -25.50 10.42 8.28
C ASP A 68 -25.10 11.92 8.28
N SER A 69 -24.33 12.37 9.27
CA SER A 69 -23.85 13.75 9.38
C SER A 69 -22.83 14.12 8.28
N ASP A 70 -22.83 15.38 7.84
CA ASP A 70 -21.82 15.90 6.89
C ASP A 70 -20.38 15.70 7.38
N HIS A 71 -20.17 15.67 8.71
CA HIS A 71 -18.89 15.39 9.33
C HIS A 71 -18.42 13.94 9.04
N SER A 72 -19.34 12.98 9.13
CA SER A 72 -19.03 11.58 8.84
C SER A 72 -18.70 11.36 7.36
N ARG A 73 -19.36 12.11 6.45
CA ARG A 73 -19.05 12.05 5.01
C ARG A 73 -17.61 12.48 4.74
N ARG A 74 -17.16 13.60 5.32
CA ARG A 74 -15.77 14.07 5.18
C ARG A 74 -14.78 13.06 5.77
N LEU A 75 -15.11 12.44 6.89
CA LEU A 75 -14.28 11.42 7.52
C LEU A 75 -14.20 10.13 6.68
N LYS A 76 -15.31 9.67 6.08
CA LYS A 76 -15.34 8.54 5.14
C LYS A 76 -14.45 8.79 3.93
N VAL A 77 -14.51 9.99 3.36
CA VAL A 77 -13.67 10.44 2.25
C VAL A 77 -12.18 10.41 2.64
N ALA A 78 -11.83 11.02 3.78
CA ALA A 78 -10.45 11.04 4.27
C ALA A 78 -9.91 9.64 4.58
N LEU A 79 -10.69 8.79 5.26
CA LEU A 79 -10.32 7.40 5.54
C LEU A 79 -10.18 6.57 4.27
N SER A 80 -11.00 6.83 3.25
CA SER A 80 -10.86 6.17 1.95
C SER A 80 -9.54 6.53 1.26
N TYR A 81 -9.19 7.82 1.24
CA TYR A 81 -7.90 8.29 0.72
C TYR A 81 -6.72 7.70 1.48
N LEU A 82 -6.76 7.77 2.81
CA LEU A 82 -5.71 7.23 3.67
C LEU A 82 -5.56 5.73 3.47
N ASN A 83 -6.67 4.98 3.35
CA ASN A 83 -6.63 3.55 3.11
C ASN A 83 -5.95 3.23 1.77
N GLN A 84 -6.35 3.92 0.70
CA GLN A 84 -5.80 3.71 -0.63
C GLN A 84 -4.31 4.07 -0.69
N MET A 85 -3.91 5.16 -0.03
CA MET A 85 -2.52 5.54 0.11
C MET A 85 -1.75 4.49 0.92
N CYS A 86 -2.14 4.17 2.15
CA CYS A 86 -1.42 3.22 3.00
C CYS A 86 -1.30 1.83 2.36
N PHE A 87 -2.34 1.35 1.67
CA PHE A 87 -2.28 0.10 0.95
C PHE A 87 -1.31 0.16 -0.24
N GLY A 88 -1.36 1.26 -1.02
CA GLY A 88 -0.40 1.52 -2.09
C GLY A 88 1.05 1.57 -1.58
N PHE A 89 1.30 2.32 -0.50
CA PHE A 89 2.61 2.39 0.13
C PHE A 89 3.10 1.01 0.57
N THR A 90 2.24 0.21 1.23
CA THR A 90 2.59 -1.14 1.68
C THR A 90 3.00 -2.03 0.50
N ILE A 91 2.21 -2.08 -0.57
CA ILE A 91 2.52 -2.91 -1.74
C ILE A 91 3.79 -2.43 -2.43
N TRP A 92 3.90 -1.14 -2.74
CA TRP A 92 5.03 -0.62 -3.51
C TRP A 92 6.35 -0.67 -2.74
N TRP A 93 6.34 -0.37 -1.44
CA TRP A 93 7.55 -0.51 -0.61
C TRP A 93 7.99 -1.96 -0.46
N SER A 94 7.05 -2.91 -0.36
CA SER A 94 7.40 -4.34 -0.36
C SER A 94 8.09 -4.78 -1.66
N ARG A 95 7.64 -4.26 -2.81
CA ARG A 95 8.24 -4.53 -4.13
C ARG A 95 9.62 -3.89 -4.28
N ILE A 96 9.79 -2.66 -3.80
CA ILE A 96 11.09 -1.97 -3.80
C ILE A 96 12.08 -2.72 -2.89
N SER A 97 11.65 -3.15 -1.71
CA SER A 97 12.45 -4.01 -0.82
C SER A 97 12.88 -5.29 -1.55
N LEU A 98 11.94 -6.01 -2.17
CA LEU A 98 12.26 -7.21 -2.95
C LEU A 98 13.26 -6.91 -4.08
N ALA A 99 13.08 -5.83 -4.84
CA ALA A 99 13.99 -5.43 -5.92
C ALA A 99 15.40 -5.12 -5.39
N LEU A 100 15.52 -4.38 -4.29
CA LEU A 100 16.80 -4.09 -3.63
C LEU A 100 17.48 -5.38 -3.12
N ALA A 101 16.71 -6.35 -2.63
CA ALA A 101 17.25 -7.65 -2.24
C ALA A 101 17.83 -8.42 -3.45
N VAL A 102 17.18 -8.36 -4.62
CA VAL A 102 17.70 -8.96 -5.86
C VAL A 102 18.99 -8.25 -6.31
N VAL A 103 19.03 -6.92 -6.28
CA VAL A 103 20.25 -6.14 -6.59
C VAL A 103 21.43 -6.60 -5.72
N ARG A 104 21.17 -6.89 -4.43
CA ARG A 104 22.20 -7.35 -3.49
C ARG A 104 22.72 -8.76 -3.82
N ILE A 105 21.85 -9.67 -4.23
CA ILE A 105 22.21 -11.06 -4.55
C ILE A 105 22.98 -11.14 -5.88
N THR A 106 22.72 -10.21 -6.80
CA THR A 106 23.33 -10.22 -8.14
C THR A 106 24.83 -9.87 -8.05
N PRO A 107 25.75 -10.73 -8.51
CA PRO A 107 27.18 -10.50 -8.40
C PRO A 107 27.64 -9.30 -9.25
N VAL A 108 28.63 -8.57 -8.76
CA VAL A 108 29.10 -7.30 -9.37
C VAL A 108 29.63 -7.44 -10.80
N TRP A 109 30.05 -8.66 -11.18
CA TRP A 109 30.64 -9.00 -12.46
C TRP A 109 29.62 -9.42 -13.52
N SER A 110 28.36 -9.60 -13.14
CA SER A 110 27.31 -10.01 -14.08
C SER A 110 26.85 -8.85 -14.96
N LYS A 111 26.74 -9.10 -16.26
CA LYS A 111 26.12 -8.19 -17.24
C LYS A 111 24.63 -7.91 -16.94
N THR A 112 24.00 -8.73 -16.09
CA THR A 112 22.60 -8.57 -15.67
C THR A 112 22.41 -7.48 -14.60
N ARG A 113 23.47 -7.12 -13.86
CA ARG A 113 23.39 -6.13 -12.77
C ARG A 113 22.85 -4.74 -13.18
N PRO A 114 23.29 -4.11 -14.29
CA PRO A 114 22.71 -2.84 -14.72
C PRO A 114 21.22 -2.93 -15.04
N TRP A 115 20.75 -4.06 -15.59
CA TRP A 115 19.32 -4.28 -15.85
C TRP A 115 18.50 -4.33 -14.56
N VAL A 116 18.99 -5.07 -13.55
CA VAL A 116 18.29 -5.16 -12.25
C VAL A 116 18.22 -3.80 -11.55
N ILE A 117 19.31 -3.01 -11.63
CA ILE A 117 19.31 -1.63 -11.12
C ILE A 117 18.30 -0.77 -11.91
N GLY A 118 18.29 -0.88 -13.24
CA GLY A 118 17.32 -0.19 -14.10
C GLY A 118 15.87 -0.51 -13.73
N PHE A 119 15.54 -1.78 -13.54
CA PHE A 119 14.21 -2.20 -13.08
C PHE A 119 13.88 -1.63 -11.70
N THR A 120 14.83 -1.65 -10.76
CA THR A 120 14.63 -1.07 -9.41
C THR A 120 14.33 0.43 -9.50
N CYS A 121 15.06 1.16 -10.34
CA CYS A 121 14.78 2.58 -10.60
C CYS A 121 13.40 2.79 -11.25
N ALA A 122 13.01 1.95 -12.21
CA ALA A 122 11.69 2.02 -12.82
C ALA A 122 10.57 1.79 -11.80
N PHE A 123 10.71 0.81 -10.90
CA PHE A 123 9.75 0.58 -9.81
C PHE A 123 9.58 1.81 -8.91
N ILE A 124 10.69 2.50 -8.59
CA ILE A 124 10.66 3.74 -7.78
C ILE A 124 9.93 4.86 -8.54
N LEU A 125 10.18 5.03 -9.84
CA LEU A 125 9.51 6.05 -10.65
C LEU A 125 8.00 5.79 -10.80
N ILE A 126 7.61 4.53 -10.97
CA ILE A 126 6.19 4.15 -11.04
C ILE A 126 5.52 4.40 -9.69
N PHE A 127 6.21 4.12 -8.58
CA PHE A 127 5.71 4.44 -7.25
C PHE A 127 5.48 5.95 -7.06
N VAL A 128 6.44 6.80 -7.44
CA VAL A 128 6.26 8.26 -7.39
C VAL A 128 5.06 8.69 -8.23
N THR A 129 4.92 8.13 -9.43
CA THR A 129 3.77 8.39 -10.31
C THR A 129 2.45 8.00 -9.67
N HIS A 130 2.39 6.90 -8.91
CA HIS A 130 1.18 6.51 -8.18
C HIS A 130 0.87 7.43 -7.00
N VAL A 131 1.89 7.76 -6.21
CA VAL A 131 1.75 8.63 -5.02
C VAL A 131 1.29 10.03 -5.41
N VAL A 132 1.68 10.53 -6.59
CA VAL A 132 1.24 11.84 -7.08
C VAL A 132 -0.04 11.72 -7.91
N GLY A 133 -0.10 10.75 -8.83
CA GLY A 133 -1.19 10.61 -9.79
C GLY A 133 -2.53 10.32 -9.15
N ILE A 134 -2.59 9.48 -8.12
CA ILE A 134 -3.85 9.14 -7.44
C ILE A 134 -4.40 10.37 -6.69
N PRO A 135 -3.68 11.02 -5.76
CA PRO A 135 -4.21 12.20 -5.08
C PRO A 135 -4.57 13.34 -6.03
N VAL A 136 -3.76 13.61 -7.06
CA VAL A 136 -4.04 14.68 -8.02
C VAL A 136 -5.32 14.39 -8.81
N THR A 137 -5.47 13.19 -9.37
CA THR A 137 -6.68 12.84 -10.13
C THR A 137 -7.93 12.89 -9.25
N CYS A 138 -7.84 12.39 -8.02
CA CYS A 138 -8.95 12.40 -7.08
C CYS A 138 -9.28 13.79 -6.53
N ALA A 139 -8.28 14.69 -6.43
CA ALA A 139 -8.48 16.07 -6.01
C ALA A 139 -9.11 16.93 -7.12
N VAL A 140 -8.73 16.68 -8.38
CA VAL A 140 -9.26 17.41 -9.54
C VAL A 140 -10.66 16.94 -9.88
N ASN A 141 -10.93 15.64 -9.82
CA ASN A 141 -12.25 15.08 -10.11
C ASN A 141 -12.97 14.79 -8.80
N THR A 142 -13.90 15.65 -8.37
CA THR A 142 -14.66 15.48 -7.12
C THR A 142 -15.96 14.69 -7.28
N THR A 143 -16.30 14.25 -8.50
CA THR A 143 -17.58 13.56 -8.79
C THR A 143 -17.78 12.29 -7.94
N TRP A 144 -16.70 11.58 -7.62
CA TRP A 144 -16.73 10.37 -6.79
C TRP A 144 -17.09 10.64 -5.32
N GLN A 145 -16.97 11.89 -4.83
CA GLN A 145 -17.31 12.25 -3.45
C GLN A 145 -18.83 12.31 -3.22
N HIS A 146 -19.62 12.43 -4.28
CA HIS A 146 -21.08 12.58 -4.23
C HIS A 146 -21.82 11.26 -4.47
N VAL A 147 -21.12 10.16 -4.75
CA VAL A 147 -21.73 8.85 -4.97
C VAL A 147 -22.23 8.30 -3.63
N LYS A 148 -23.54 8.05 -3.53
CA LYS A 148 -24.14 7.36 -2.37
C LYS A 148 -23.76 5.88 -2.40
N GLY A 149 -22.71 5.53 -1.68
CA GLY A 149 -22.30 4.15 -1.44
C GLY A 149 -21.52 4.02 -0.13
N ASP A 150 -21.59 2.85 0.50
CA ASP A 150 -20.86 2.56 1.75
C ASP A 150 -19.34 2.48 1.54
N ILE A 151 -18.91 2.26 0.29
CA ILE A 151 -17.51 2.13 -0.10
C ILE A 151 -17.23 3.14 -1.22
N LEU A 152 -16.68 4.30 -0.86
CA LEU A 152 -16.12 5.23 -1.85
C LEU A 152 -14.75 4.71 -2.28
N ILE A 153 -14.49 4.64 -3.59
CA ILE A 153 -13.16 4.33 -4.14
C ILE A 153 -12.91 5.36 -5.22
N CYS A 154 -11.86 6.16 -5.06
CA CYS A 154 -11.40 6.98 -6.16
C CYS A 154 -10.58 6.08 -7.10
N ALA A 155 -11.16 5.75 -8.25
CA ALA A 155 -10.45 5.00 -9.27
C ALA A 155 -9.50 5.95 -10.02
N PRO A 156 -8.21 5.59 -10.19
CA PRO A 156 -7.31 6.33 -11.06
C PRO A 156 -7.84 6.33 -12.50
N SER A 157 -7.40 7.29 -13.31
CA SER A 157 -7.59 7.20 -14.76
C SER A 157 -7.08 5.85 -15.29
N TYR A 158 -7.73 5.30 -16.31
CA TYR A 158 -7.49 3.95 -16.85
C TYR A 158 -6.00 3.63 -17.05
N GLY A 159 -5.19 4.60 -17.48
CA GLY A 159 -3.75 4.43 -17.69
C GLY A 159 -2.95 4.14 -16.40
N VAL A 160 -3.30 4.74 -15.26
CA VAL A 160 -2.62 4.50 -13.99
C VAL A 160 -3.00 3.13 -13.43
N THR A 161 -4.27 2.73 -13.58
CA THR A 161 -4.77 1.40 -13.17
C THR A 161 -4.10 0.27 -13.95
N VAL A 162 -3.89 0.45 -15.26
CA VAL A 162 -3.17 -0.51 -16.10
C VAL A 162 -1.70 -0.62 -15.68
N ALA A 163 -1.04 0.50 -15.38
CA ALA A 163 0.32 0.49 -14.86
C ALA A 163 0.43 -0.20 -13.49
N SER A 164 -0.59 -0.10 -12.61
CA SER A 164 -0.65 -0.83 -11.34
C SER A 164 -0.82 -2.34 -11.51
N LEU A 165 -1.58 -2.77 -12.52
CA LEU A 165 -1.94 -4.18 -12.75
C LEU A 165 -0.86 -4.96 -13.50
N ILE A 166 -0.12 -4.29 -14.38
CA ILE A 166 0.90 -4.91 -15.25
C ILE A 166 2.29 -4.94 -14.58
N SER A 167 2.57 -3.99 -13.66
CA SER A 167 3.84 -3.91 -12.93
C SER A 167 3.81 -4.76 -11.67
#